data_AF-A0A7W7ZBC1-F1
#
_entry.id   AF-A0A7W7ZBC1-F1
#
_cell.length_a   1.000
_cell.length_b   1.000
_cell.length_c   1.000
_cell.angle_alpha   90.00
_cell.angle_beta   90.00
_cell.angle_gamma   90.00
#
_symmetry.space_group_name_H-M   'P 1'
#
loop_
_entity.id
_entity.type
_entity.pdbx_description
1 polymer ?
#
loop_
_entity_poly.entity_id
_entity_poly.type
_entity_poly.pdbx_seq_one_letter_code
_entity_poly.pdbx_strand_id
1 'polypeptide(L)'
;MANKFGEAALIAARLEVPAQVTAAQRWDTAVRQLYPDKPYMQKKSAPKSAFLGLCEAGVVKGVAVAEPGAENRNKEYAVKAVELLRAGTHKTIPALWTAVAEGDEAPHAAQLDVVMALWKNGLIVTA
;
A
#
# COMPACT_ATOMS: atom_id res chain seq x y z
N MET A 1 -4.46 14.60 -4.74
CA MET A 1 -4.50 13.53 -5.76
C MET A 1 -3.50 12.47 -5.34
N ALA A 2 -3.83 11.17 -5.39
CA ALA A 2 -2.85 10.12 -5.12
C ALA A 2 -1.83 10.08 -6.26
N ASN A 3 -0.56 9.77 -5.98
CA ASN A 3 0.37 9.49 -7.07
C ASN A 3 0.01 8.17 -7.77
N LYS A 4 0.67 7.87 -8.89
CA LYS A 4 0.41 6.65 -9.67
C LYS A 4 0.58 5.34 -8.87
N PHE A 5 1.38 5.31 -7.80
CA PHE A 5 1.44 4.11 -6.93
C PHE A 5 0.22 4.00 -6.02
N GLY A 6 -0.30 5.12 -5.52
CA GLY A 6 -1.59 5.14 -4.84
C GLY A 6 -2.73 4.72 -5.77
N GLU A 7 -2.72 5.17 -7.03
CA GLU A 7 -3.66 4.71 -8.06
C GLU A 7 -3.52 3.20 -8.36
N ALA A 8 -2.28 2.69 -8.44
CA ALA A 8 -2.03 1.26 -8.60
C ALA A 8 -2.66 0.44 -7.47
N ALA A 9 -2.59 0.93 -6.22
CA ALA A 9 -3.23 0.27 -5.09
C ALA A 9 -4.76 0.19 -5.23
N LEU A 10 -5.39 1.26 -5.74
CA LEU A 10 -6.83 1.29 -6.00
C LEU A 10 -7.22 0.26 -7.07
N ILE A 11 -6.48 0.22 -8.18
CA ILE A 11 -6.70 -0.75 -9.26
C ILE A 11 -6.52 -2.18 -8.73
N ALA A 12 -5.43 -2.45 -8.01
CA ALA A 12 -5.13 -3.77 -7.47
C ALA A 12 -6.20 -4.26 -6.48
N ALA A 13 -6.67 -3.38 -5.59
CA ALA A 13 -7.71 -3.71 -4.61
C ALA A 13 -9.08 -3.96 -5.24
N ARG A 14 -9.40 -3.27 -6.34
CA ARG A 14 -10.68 -3.39 -7.05
C ARG A 14 -10.66 -4.41 -8.18
N LEU A 15 -9.51 -5.02 -8.46
CA LEU A 15 -9.39 -5.97 -9.56
C LEU A 15 -10.33 -7.16 -9.33
N GLU A 16 -11.25 -7.38 -10.27
CA GLU A 16 -12.11 -8.55 -10.28
C GLU A 16 -11.34 -9.71 -10.89
N VAL A 17 -10.86 -10.61 -10.04
CA VAL A 17 -10.05 -11.76 -10.43
C VAL A 17 -10.47 -13.01 -9.67
N PRO A 18 -10.22 -14.19 -10.25
CA PRO A 18 -10.36 -15.45 -9.54
C PRO A 18 -9.59 -15.47 -8.20
N ALA A 19 -10.06 -16.26 -7.24
CA ALA A 19 -9.51 -16.31 -5.88
C ALA A 19 -8.02 -16.68 -5.81
N GLN A 20 -7.52 -17.44 -6.79
CA GLN A 20 -6.11 -17.83 -6.89
C GLN A 20 -5.15 -16.69 -7.24
N VAL A 21 -5.66 -15.52 -7.66
CA VAL A 21 -4.81 -14.38 -8.01
C VAL A 21 -4.35 -13.67 -6.75
N THR A 22 -3.05 -13.77 -6.51
CA THR A 22 -2.38 -13.21 -5.33
C THR A 22 -2.38 -11.68 -5.31
N ALA A 23 -2.21 -11.09 -4.12
CA ALA A 23 -2.01 -9.65 -3.97
C ALA A 23 -0.82 -9.12 -4.79
N ALA A 24 0.25 -9.91 -4.91
CA ALA A 24 1.42 -9.56 -5.72
C ALA A 24 1.08 -9.50 -7.23
N GLN A 25 0.31 -10.45 -7.74
CA GLN A 25 -0.15 -10.42 -9.14
C GLN A 25 -1.10 -9.26 -9.41
N ARG A 26 -2.03 -8.96 -8.49
CA ARG A 26 -2.91 -7.77 -8.56
C ARG A 26 -2.09 -6.48 -8.65
N TRP A 27 -1.10 -6.33 -7.77
CA TRP A 27 -0.18 -5.19 -7.78
C TRP A 27 0.60 -5.09 -9.08
N ASP A 28 1.23 -6.19 -9.51
CA ASP A 28 2.07 -6.19 -10.71
C ASP A 28 1.24 -5.87 -11.97
N THR A 29 -0.01 -6.31 -12.03
CA THR A 29 -0.96 -5.94 -13.09
C THR A 29 -1.23 -4.44 -13.09
N ALA A 30 -1.61 -3.89 -11.94
CA ALA A 30 -1.95 -2.47 -11.79
C ALA A 30 -0.77 -1.53 -12.11
N VAL A 31 0.44 -1.85 -11.61
CA VAL A 31 1.61 -0.99 -11.85
C VAL A 31 2.07 -1.07 -13.31
N ARG A 32 2.00 -2.24 -13.97
CA ARG A 32 2.29 -2.36 -15.40
C ARG A 32 1.35 -1.53 -16.26
N GLN A 33 0.07 -1.48 -15.89
CA GLN A 33 -0.92 -0.63 -16.57
C GLN A 33 -0.57 0.87 -16.47
N LEU A 34 -0.11 1.34 -15.31
CA LEU A 34 0.19 2.78 -15.09
C LEU A 34 1.59 3.21 -15.56
N TYR A 35 2.49 2.24 -15.76
CA TYR A 35 3.87 2.43 -16.15
C TYR A 35 4.31 1.47 -17.27
N PRO A 36 3.65 1.44 -18.44
CA PRO A 36 3.92 0.44 -19.49
C PRO A 36 5.39 0.42 -19.94
N ASP A 37 5.99 1.60 -20.08
CA ASP A 37 7.36 1.75 -20.62
C ASP A 37 8.41 2.09 -19.55
N LYS A 38 8.09 1.89 -18.26
CA LYS A 38 9.02 2.24 -17.15
C LYS A 38 9.25 1.04 -16.22
N PRO A 39 10.09 0.05 -16.63
CA PRO A 39 10.37 -1.14 -15.83
C PRO A 39 10.91 -0.83 -14.42
N TYR A 40 11.69 0.24 -14.27
CA TYR A 40 12.22 0.65 -12.98
C TYR A 40 11.12 1.15 -12.02
N MET A 41 10.06 1.78 -12.54
CA MET A 41 8.89 2.14 -11.73
C MET A 41 8.06 0.90 -11.38
N GLN A 42 7.92 -0.05 -12.31
CA GLN A 42 7.23 -1.32 -12.07
C GLN A 42 7.86 -2.14 -10.94
N LYS A 43 9.19 -2.09 -10.82
CA LYS A 43 9.97 -2.83 -9.82
C LYS A 43 10.17 -2.07 -8.50
N LYS A 44 9.58 -0.88 -8.33
CA LYS A 44 9.79 -0.07 -7.12
C LYS A 44 9.27 -0.80 -5.87
N SER A 45 10.17 -1.08 -4.93
CA SER A 45 9.89 -1.95 -3.79
C SER A 45 9.01 -1.31 -2.72
N ALA A 46 9.31 -0.08 -2.28
CA ALA A 46 8.60 0.57 -1.17
C ALA A 46 7.06 0.59 -1.30
N PRO A 47 6.45 1.04 -2.42
CA PRO A 47 5.00 1.01 -2.57
C PRO A 47 4.45 -0.41 -2.73
N LYS A 48 5.20 -1.33 -3.36
CA LYS A 48 4.81 -2.75 -3.48
C LYS A 48 4.74 -3.40 -2.11
N SER A 49 5.80 -3.28 -1.32
CA SER A 49 5.88 -3.82 0.03
C SER A 49 4.79 -3.22 0.93
N ALA A 50 4.50 -1.93 0.82
CA ALA A 50 3.39 -1.32 1.55
C ALA A 50 2.04 -1.97 1.22
N PHE A 51 1.71 -2.12 -0.06
CA PHE A 51 0.45 -2.76 -0.48
C PHE A 51 0.36 -4.22 -0.02
N LEU A 52 1.45 -4.99 -0.19
CA LEU A 52 1.49 -6.39 0.24
C LEU A 52 1.35 -6.53 1.75
N GLY A 53 2.04 -5.70 2.53
CA GLY A 53 1.92 -5.70 3.99
C GLY A 53 0.50 -5.42 4.46
N LEU A 54 -0.21 -4.50 3.79
CA LEU A 54 -1.63 -4.25 4.10
C LEU A 54 -2.53 -5.44 3.75
N CYS A 55 -2.24 -6.16 2.65
CA CYS A 55 -2.96 -7.38 2.29
C CYS A 55 -2.67 -8.53 3.27
N GLU A 56 -1.42 -8.68 3.70
CA GLU A 56 -0.99 -9.64 4.73
C GLU A 56 -1.66 -9.35 6.08
N ALA A 57 -1.78 -8.09 6.46
CA ALA A 57 -2.52 -7.66 7.64
C ALA A 57 -4.04 -7.82 7.52
N GLY A 58 -4.56 -8.24 6.36
CA GLY A 58 -5.98 -8.45 6.12
C GLY A 58 -6.82 -7.17 6.16
N VAL A 59 -6.19 -5.99 5.99
CA VAL A 59 -6.90 -4.71 6.13
C VAL A 59 -7.42 -4.15 4.81
N VAL A 60 -7.08 -4.75 3.66
CA VAL A 60 -7.52 -4.29 2.33
C VAL A 60 -8.83 -4.95 1.94
N LYS A 61 -9.88 -4.14 1.73
CA LYS A 61 -11.19 -4.61 1.29
C LYS A 61 -11.12 -5.22 -0.12
N GLY A 62 -11.75 -6.37 -0.31
CA GLY A 62 -11.86 -7.04 -1.62
C GLY A 62 -10.63 -7.83 -2.05
N VAL A 63 -9.60 -7.90 -1.21
CA VAL A 63 -8.41 -8.74 -1.41
C VAL A 63 -8.36 -9.77 -0.29
N ALA A 64 -8.20 -11.05 -0.65
CA ALA A 64 -8.00 -12.10 0.34
C ALA A 64 -6.72 -11.84 1.14
N VAL A 65 -6.72 -12.23 2.43
CA VAL A 65 -5.54 -12.14 3.28
C VAL A 65 -4.40 -12.89 2.60
N ALA A 66 -3.27 -12.21 2.40
CA ALA A 66 -2.11 -12.80 1.76
C ALA A 66 -1.23 -13.52 2.79
N GLU A 67 -0.57 -14.60 2.35
CA GLU A 67 0.46 -15.26 3.17
C GLU A 67 1.58 -14.28 3.53
N PRO A 68 2.11 -14.32 4.77
CA PRO A 68 3.23 -13.47 5.17
C PRO A 68 4.44 -13.65 4.25
N GLY A 69 4.87 -12.57 3.59
CA GLY A 69 6.14 -12.53 2.86
C GLY A 69 7.32 -12.16 3.75
N ALA A 70 8.50 -12.00 3.15
CA ALA A 70 9.69 -11.55 3.85
C ALA A 70 9.50 -10.24 4.63
N GLU A 71 10.23 -10.10 5.74
CA GLU A 71 10.27 -8.88 6.55
C GLU A 71 10.66 -7.67 5.71
N ASN A 72 9.94 -6.56 5.89
CA ASN A 72 10.19 -5.33 5.17
C ASN A 72 9.60 -4.15 5.93
N ARG A 73 10.46 -3.20 6.33
CA ARG A 73 10.05 -1.98 7.05
C ARG A 73 8.90 -1.21 6.39
N ASN A 74 8.78 -1.23 5.06
CA ASN A 74 7.68 -0.51 4.39
C ASN A 74 6.31 -1.18 4.65
N LYS A 75 6.27 -2.48 4.94
CA LYS A 75 5.06 -3.17 5.40
C LYS A 75 4.65 -2.63 6.78
N GLU A 76 5.59 -2.61 7.71
CA GLU A 76 5.39 -2.10 9.08
C GLU A 76 4.95 -0.64 9.06
N TYR A 77 5.61 0.21 8.29
CA TYR A 77 5.21 1.61 8.12
C TYR A 77 3.78 1.74 7.59
N ALA A 78 3.37 0.88 6.65
CA ALA A 78 2.03 0.93 6.09
C ALA A 78 0.96 0.49 7.11
N VAL A 79 1.21 -0.60 7.85
CA VAL A 79 0.30 -1.11 8.89
C VAL A 79 0.17 -0.10 10.03
N LYS A 80 1.29 0.40 10.56
CA LYS A 80 1.31 1.44 11.61
C LYS A 80 0.60 2.72 11.15
N ALA A 81 0.77 3.12 9.89
CA ALA A 81 0.05 4.28 9.35
C ALA A 81 -1.48 4.09 9.34
N VAL A 82 -1.96 2.87 9.05
CA VAL A 82 -3.41 2.55 9.16
C VAL A 82 -3.89 2.66 10.60
N GLU A 83 -3.12 2.19 11.57
CA GLU A 83 -3.46 2.32 13.00
C GLU A 83 -3.58 3.79 13.42
N LEU A 84 -2.63 4.64 13.02
CA LEU A 84 -2.66 6.08 13.29
C LEU A 84 -3.85 6.78 12.63
N LEU A 85 -4.20 6.38 11.41
CA LEU A 85 -5.38 6.88 10.70
C LEU A 85 -6.68 6.48 11.42
N ARG A 86 -6.79 5.22 11.87
CA ARG A 86 -7.93 4.73 12.66
C ARG A 86 -8.07 5.45 13.99
N ALA A 87 -6.95 5.71 14.67
CA ALA A 87 -6.92 6.51 15.90
C ALA A 87 -7.27 7.99 15.67
N GLY A 88 -7.32 8.45 14.41
CA GLY A 88 -7.62 9.84 14.06
C GLY A 88 -6.51 10.83 14.42
N THR A 89 -5.35 10.35 14.85
CA THR A 89 -4.22 11.16 15.35
C THR A 89 -3.41 11.79 14.22
N HIS A 90 -3.35 11.14 13.05
CA HIS A 90 -2.59 11.60 11.89
C HIS A 90 -3.43 11.46 10.62
N LYS A 91 -3.45 12.50 9.77
CA LYS A 91 -4.34 12.56 8.59
C LYS A 91 -3.62 12.93 7.28
N THR A 92 -2.32 13.22 7.34
CA THR A 92 -1.51 13.67 6.20
C THR A 92 -0.27 12.79 6.06
N ILE A 93 0.27 12.68 4.83
CA ILE A 93 1.49 11.91 4.57
C ILE A 93 2.67 12.41 5.42
N PRO A 94 2.96 13.72 5.54
CA PRO A 94 4.08 14.18 6.36
C PRO A 94 3.94 13.82 7.84
N ALA A 95 2.73 13.96 8.39
CA ALA A 95 2.46 13.61 9.79
C ALA A 95 2.61 12.10 10.02
N LEU A 96 2.04 11.28 9.13
CA LEU A 96 2.19 9.83 9.17
C LEU A 96 3.66 9.43 9.02
N TRP A 97 4.39 10.02 8.07
CA TRP A 97 5.80 9.70 7.84
C TRP A 97 6.64 9.96 9.08
N THR A 98 6.48 11.13 9.70
CA THR A 98 7.17 11.50 10.94
C THR A 98 6.94 10.46 12.05
N ALA A 99 5.71 9.95 12.18
CA ALA A 99 5.34 9.01 13.22
C ALA A 99 5.76 7.55 12.94
N VAL A 100 5.77 7.12 11.68
CA VAL A 100 6.10 5.73 11.33
C VAL A 100 7.57 5.50 11.03
N ALA A 101 8.30 6.52 10.56
CA ALA A 101 9.70 6.40 10.22
C ALA A 101 10.61 6.31 11.46
N GLU A 102 10.15 6.78 12.64
CA GLU A 102 10.89 6.69 13.92
C GLU A 102 12.35 7.21 13.86
N GLY A 103 12.61 8.23 13.02
CA GLY A 103 13.96 8.77 12.82
C GLY A 103 14.75 8.12 11.68
N ASP A 104 14.15 7.23 10.89
CA ASP A 104 14.70 6.80 9.61
C ASP A 104 14.89 8.01 8.68
N GLU A 105 16.15 8.28 8.32
CA GLU A 105 16.52 9.37 7.41
C GLU A 105 16.14 9.07 5.96
N ALA A 106 15.75 7.83 5.65
CA ALA A 106 15.32 7.48 4.30
C ALA A 106 14.11 8.34 3.88
N PRO A 107 14.08 8.82 2.64
CA PRO A 107 12.92 9.57 2.17
C PRO A 107 11.71 8.65 2.02
N HIS A 108 10.53 9.22 2.24
CA HIS A 108 9.30 8.58 1.79
C HIS A 108 9.37 8.31 0.28
N ALA A 109 9.06 7.09 -0.12
CA ALA A 109 9.24 6.56 -1.48
C ALA A 109 7.92 6.01 -2.06
N ALA A 110 6.80 6.67 -1.75
CA ALA A 110 5.42 6.35 -2.14
C ALA A 110 4.69 5.27 -1.32
N GLN A 111 5.30 4.70 -0.28
CA GLN A 111 4.66 3.72 0.62
C GLN A 111 3.39 4.27 1.29
N LEU A 112 3.40 5.52 1.77
CA LEU A 112 2.20 6.14 2.36
C LEU A 112 1.22 6.71 1.32
N ASP A 113 1.60 6.89 0.05
CA ASP A 113 0.62 7.21 -0.99
C ASP A 113 -0.34 6.05 -1.20
N VAL A 114 0.16 4.81 -1.13
CA VAL A 114 -0.65 3.58 -1.14
C VAL A 114 -1.65 3.59 0.01
N VAL A 115 -1.18 3.81 1.24
CA VAL A 115 -2.03 3.84 2.45
C VAL A 115 -3.11 4.90 2.31
N MET A 116 -2.73 6.14 1.97
CA MET A 116 -3.65 7.26 1.88
C MET A 116 -4.67 7.10 0.75
N ALA A 117 -4.28 6.51 -0.38
CA ALA A 117 -5.19 6.24 -1.48
C ALA A 117 -6.28 5.24 -1.05
N LEU A 118 -5.88 4.10 -0.48
CA LEU A 118 -6.81 3.07 0.00
C LEU A 118 -7.73 3.62 1.10
N TRP A 119 -7.17 4.32 2.09
CA TRP A 119 -7.92 4.91 3.19
C TRP A 119 -9.00 5.89 2.72
N LYS A 120 -8.60 6.88 1.90
CA LYS A 120 -9.52 7.91 1.38
C LYS A 120 -10.62 7.35 0.46
N ASN A 121 -10.43 6.14 -0.06
CA ASN A 121 -11.39 5.46 -0.92
C ASN A 121 -12.22 4.39 -0.18
N GLY A 122 -12.12 4.30 1.16
CA GLY A 122 -12.87 3.32 1.95
C GLY A 122 -12.48 1.86 1.65
N LEU A 123 -11.25 1.64 1.17
CA LEU A 123 -10.71 0.32 0.86
C LEU A 123 -9.86 -0.25 1.99
N ILE A 124 -9.70 0.49 3.08
CA ILE A 124 -9.21 -0.06 4.34
C ILE A 124 -10.42 -0.45 5.18
N VAL A 125 -10.51 -1.71 5.60
CA VAL A 125 -11.56 -2.16 6.52
C VAL A 125 -11.34 -1.47 7.87
N THR A 126 -12.41 -0.94 8.45
CA THR A 126 -12.41 -0.45 9.82
C THR A 126 -13.04 -1.57 10.64
N ALA A 127 -12.24 -2.18 11.52
CA ALA A 127 -12.76 -3.06 12.55
C ALA A 127 -13.27 -2.19 13.71
#